data_AF-A0A1L3FB31-F1
#
_entry.id   AF-A0A1L3FB31-F1
#
_cell.length_a   1.000
_cell.length_b   1.000
_cell.length_c   1.000
_cell.angle_alpha   90.00
_cell.angle_beta   90.00
_cell.angle_gamma   90.00
#
_symmetry.space_group_name_H-M   'P 1'
#
loop_
_entity.id
_entity.type
_entity.pdbx_description
1 polymer ?
#
loop_
_entity_poly.entity_id
_entity_poly.type
_entity_poly.pdbx_seq_one_letter_code
_entity_poly.pdbx_strand_id
1 'polypeptide(L)'
;MPKVYNNASAESVLSRLVNASRSMEVSHQAAATRYVFERFLVRLGECEVWNKRLVLKGAMALIGVTQDHQRTTTDIDVWAIDKLTREEAIEAFKAIASVTPSDADPVTFNLDTLKVESITPRLTSRVTRSPVRPASVISA
;
A
#
# COMPACT_ATOMS: atom_id res chain seq x y z
N MET A 1 -28.73 10.15 29.68
CA MET A 1 -28.27 10.60 28.35
C MET A 1 -27.42 9.48 27.75
N PRO A 2 -27.71 8.97 26.55
CA PRO A 2 -26.80 8.04 25.89
C PRO A 2 -25.49 8.77 25.57
N LYS A 3 -24.36 8.15 25.90
CA LYS A 3 -23.04 8.65 25.51
C LYS A 3 -22.98 8.61 23.98
N VAL A 4 -23.00 9.76 23.32
CA VAL A 4 -22.71 9.84 21.88
C VAL A 4 -21.21 9.60 21.74
N TYR A 5 -20.83 8.35 21.50
CA TYR A 5 -19.46 8.04 21.11
C TYR A 5 -19.25 8.57 19.70
N ASN A 6 -18.26 9.46 19.54
CA ASN A 6 -17.79 9.80 18.21
C ASN A 6 -17.09 8.54 17.64
N ASN A 7 -17.81 7.77 16.83
CA ASN A 7 -17.35 6.50 16.25
C ASN A 7 -16.12 6.65 15.32
N ALA A 8 -15.72 7.89 15.04
CA ALA A 8 -14.57 8.24 14.22
C ALA A 8 -13.36 8.77 15.02
N SER A 9 -13.40 8.77 16.36
CA SER A 9 -12.20 9.12 17.12
C SER A 9 -11.07 8.12 16.86
N ALA A 10 -9.81 8.59 16.88
CA ALA A 10 -8.66 7.73 16.68
C ALA A 10 -8.64 6.53 17.65
N GLU A 11 -8.96 6.77 18.93
CA GLU A 11 -9.05 5.72 19.96
C GLU A 11 -10.15 4.69 19.67
N SER A 12 -11.31 5.15 19.22
CA SER A 12 -12.43 4.27 18.84
C SER A 12 -12.06 3.38 17.66
N VAL A 13 -11.45 3.98 16.62
CA VAL A 13 -10.99 3.26 15.43
C VAL A 13 -9.90 2.25 15.78
N LEU A 14 -8.89 2.64 16.57
CA LEU A 14 -7.83 1.72 17.01
C LEU A 14 -8.41 0.53 17.80
N SER A 15 -9.36 0.76 18.70
CA SER A 15 -10.03 -0.30 19.46
C SER A 15 -10.78 -1.27 18.54
N ARG A 16 -11.45 -0.76 17.50
CA ARG A 16 -12.13 -1.58 16.49
C ARG A 16 -11.14 -2.39 15.65
N LEU A 17 -10.00 -1.80 15.29
CA LEU A 17 -8.94 -2.48 14.54
C LEU A 17 -8.31 -3.62 15.35
N VAL A 18 -8.13 -3.45 16.67
CA VAL A 18 -7.71 -4.52 17.57
C VAL A 18 -8.69 -5.70 17.51
N ASN A 19 -9.99 -5.42 17.63
CA ASN A 19 -11.00 -6.48 17.56
C ASN A 19 -11.04 -7.15 16.17
N ALA A 20 -10.99 -6.36 15.09
CA ALA A 20 -11.02 -6.86 13.73
C ALA A 20 -9.76 -7.70 13.39
N SER A 21 -8.60 -7.34 13.91
CA SER A 21 -7.35 -8.09 13.68
C SER A 21 -7.42 -9.52 14.22
N ARG A 22 -8.12 -9.73 15.35
CA ARG A 22 -8.36 -11.07 15.92
C ARG A 22 -9.25 -11.93 15.04
N SER A 23 -10.33 -11.35 14.50
CA SER A 23 -11.22 -12.08 13.59
C SER A 23 -10.59 -12.36 12.23
N MET A 24 -9.69 -11.48 11.77
CA MET A 24 -8.94 -11.67 10.53
C MET A 24 -7.67 -12.51 10.72
N GLU A 25 -7.33 -12.94 11.95
CA GLU A 25 -6.11 -13.68 12.28
C GLU A 25 -4.81 -13.00 11.81
N VAL A 26 -4.79 -11.66 11.82
CA VAL A 26 -3.62 -10.84 11.49
C VAL A 26 -3.11 -10.09 12.72
N SER A 27 -1.88 -9.59 12.66
CA SER A 27 -1.36 -8.72 13.71
C SER A 27 -2.15 -7.40 13.78
N HIS A 28 -2.20 -6.79 14.97
CA HIS A 28 -2.81 -5.46 15.14
C HIS A 28 -2.17 -4.43 14.21
N GLN A 29 -0.85 -4.52 14.02
CA GLN A 29 -0.09 -3.65 13.12
C GLN A 29 -0.53 -3.83 11.67
N ALA A 30 -0.71 -5.07 11.19
CA ALA A 30 -1.15 -5.33 9.83
C ALA A 30 -2.56 -4.76 9.57
N ALA A 31 -3.48 -4.90 10.55
CA ALA A 31 -4.80 -4.29 10.46
C ALA A 31 -4.74 -2.75 10.43
N ALA A 32 -3.91 -2.14 11.26
CA ALA A 32 -3.72 -0.68 11.28
C ALA A 32 -3.06 -0.15 10.00
N THR A 33 -2.04 -0.83 9.48
CA THR A 33 -1.39 -0.50 8.22
C THR A 33 -2.37 -0.55 7.06
N ARG A 34 -3.15 -1.64 6.94
CA ARG A 34 -4.19 -1.75 5.92
C ARG A 34 -5.24 -0.65 6.04
N TYR A 35 -5.69 -0.33 7.26
CA TYR A 35 -6.63 0.77 7.47
C TYR A 35 -6.08 2.10 6.93
N VAL A 36 -4.84 2.45 7.26
CA VAL A 36 -4.19 3.67 6.73
C VAL A 36 -4.11 3.63 5.20
N PHE A 37 -3.83 2.47 4.61
CA PHE A 37 -3.82 2.32 3.15
C PHE A 37 -5.19 2.52 2.53
N GLU A 38 -6.24 1.95 3.10
CA GLU A 38 -7.62 2.19 2.68
C GLU A 38 -7.99 3.67 2.78
N ARG A 39 -7.58 4.36 3.86
CA ARG A 39 -7.82 5.80 4.01
C ARG A 39 -7.06 6.65 2.98
N PHE A 40 -5.87 6.21 2.55
CA PHE A 40 -5.18 6.83 1.41
C PHE A 40 -5.91 6.57 0.09
N LEU A 41 -6.43 5.36 -0.13
CA LEU A 41 -7.15 4.98 -1.35
C LEU A 41 -8.51 5.68 -1.49
N VAL A 42 -9.23 5.91 -0.38
CA VAL A 42 -10.44 6.75 -0.37
C VAL A 42 -10.11 8.15 -0.89
N ARG A 43 -9.06 8.78 -0.35
CA ARG A 43 -8.58 10.08 -0.82
C ARG A 43 -8.15 10.06 -2.28
N LEU A 44 -7.51 8.99 -2.74
CA LEU A 44 -7.17 8.83 -4.16
C LEU A 44 -8.44 8.82 -5.02
N GLY A 45 -9.48 8.09 -4.62
CA GLY A 45 -10.77 8.04 -5.34
C GLY A 45 -11.46 9.41 -5.42
N GLU A 46 -11.38 10.19 -4.34
CA GLU A 46 -11.98 11.53 -4.23
C GLU A 46 -11.10 12.65 -4.83
N CYS A 47 -9.82 12.37 -5.12
CA CYS A 47 -8.93 13.33 -5.75
C CYS A 47 -9.21 13.41 -7.26
N GLU A 48 -10.09 14.33 -7.67
CA GLU A 48 -10.55 14.47 -9.07
C GLU A 48 -9.42 14.57 -10.11
N VAL A 49 -8.29 15.17 -9.74
CA VAL A 49 -7.14 15.38 -10.62
C VAL A 49 -6.38 14.07 -10.89
N TRP A 50 -6.36 13.13 -9.95
CA TRP A 50 -5.50 11.94 -9.98
C TRP A 50 -6.24 10.61 -10.03
N ASN A 51 -7.52 10.56 -9.65
CA ASN A 51 -8.31 9.33 -9.55
C ASN A 51 -8.43 8.54 -10.86
N LYS A 52 -8.41 9.23 -12.00
CA LYS A 52 -8.46 8.62 -13.35
C LYS A 52 -7.08 8.38 -13.95
N ARG A 53 -6.00 8.83 -13.29
CA ARG A 53 -4.63 8.77 -13.82
C ARG A 53 -3.79 7.69 -13.14
N LEU A 54 -4.20 7.22 -11.97
CA LEU A 54 -3.51 6.21 -11.19
C LEU A 54 -4.39 4.95 -11.02
N VAL A 55 -3.82 3.79 -11.28
CA VAL A 55 -4.50 2.49 -11.18
C VAL A 55 -3.86 1.67 -10.07
N LEU A 56 -4.66 1.26 -9.08
CA LEU A 56 -4.25 0.37 -7.99
C LEU A 56 -3.77 -0.99 -8.50
N LYS A 57 -2.68 -1.50 -7.91
CA LYS A 57 -2.06 -2.79 -8.24
C LYS A 57 -1.63 -3.51 -6.96
N GLY A 58 -0.85 -4.58 -7.13
CA GLY A 58 -0.18 -5.25 -6.04
C GLY A 58 -1.14 -5.91 -5.05
N ALA A 59 -0.69 -6.02 -3.81
CA ALA A 59 -1.42 -6.74 -2.77
C ALA A 59 -2.75 -6.06 -2.40
N MET A 60 -2.80 -4.72 -2.37
CA MET A 60 -4.04 -4.00 -2.07
C MET A 60 -5.12 -4.23 -3.15
N ALA A 61 -4.75 -4.30 -4.43
CA ALA A 61 -5.68 -4.69 -5.49
C ALA A 61 -6.20 -6.12 -5.29
N LEU A 62 -5.31 -7.07 -4.94
CA LEU A 62 -5.69 -8.45 -4.70
C LEU A 62 -6.64 -8.59 -3.51
N ILE A 63 -6.37 -7.93 -2.38
CA ILE A 63 -7.26 -7.92 -1.21
C ILE A 63 -8.66 -7.44 -1.61
N GLY A 64 -8.77 -6.38 -2.41
CA GLY A 64 -10.05 -5.85 -2.88
C GLY A 64 -10.81 -6.81 -3.80
N VAL A 65 -10.12 -7.60 -4.63
CA VAL A 65 -10.75 -8.55 -5.56
C VAL A 65 -11.10 -9.87 -4.89
N THR A 66 -10.19 -10.42 -4.07
CA THR A 66 -10.35 -11.76 -3.48
C THR A 66 -11.06 -11.73 -2.13
N GLN A 67 -11.13 -10.56 -1.48
CA GLN A 67 -11.60 -10.40 -0.09
C GLN A 67 -10.77 -11.26 0.90
N ASP A 68 -9.54 -11.61 0.53
CA ASP A 68 -8.59 -12.29 1.42
C ASP A 68 -8.00 -11.28 2.40
N HIS A 69 -8.66 -11.13 3.55
CA HIS A 69 -8.24 -10.22 4.61
C HIS A 69 -7.06 -10.75 5.45
N GLN A 70 -6.68 -12.02 5.30
CA GLN A 70 -5.50 -12.59 5.96
C GLN A 70 -4.20 -12.16 5.26
N ARG A 71 -4.26 -11.88 3.95
CA ARG A 71 -3.14 -11.33 3.21
C ARG A 71 -2.67 -10.02 3.84
N THR A 72 -1.39 -9.96 4.19
CA THR A 72 -0.74 -8.74 4.69
C THR A 72 0.07 -8.07 3.57
N THR A 73 0.26 -6.76 3.69
CA THR A 73 1.10 -5.96 2.79
C THR A 73 1.65 -4.77 3.57
N THR A 74 2.83 -4.32 3.15
CA THR A 74 3.57 -3.21 3.77
C THR A 74 3.60 -1.96 2.89
N ASP A 75 3.01 -2.02 1.70
CA ASP A 75 3.07 -0.99 0.67
C ASP A 75 1.76 -0.89 -0.14
N ILE A 76 1.63 0.24 -0.84
CA ILE A 76 0.57 0.45 -1.82
C ILE A 76 1.25 0.62 -3.18
N ASP A 77 0.92 -0.26 -4.11
CA ASP A 77 1.34 -0.13 -5.50
C ASP A 77 0.26 0.58 -6.32
N VAL A 78 0.63 1.69 -6.93
CA VAL A 78 -0.17 2.34 -7.97
C VAL A 78 0.65 2.44 -9.22
N TRP A 79 -0.01 2.51 -10.37
CA TRP A 79 0.70 2.92 -11.57
C TRP A 79 -0.05 3.95 -12.38
N ALA A 80 0.72 4.88 -12.91
CA ALA A 80 0.23 5.98 -13.69
C ALA A 80 -0.03 5.55 -15.13
N ILE A 81 -1.19 5.93 -15.66
CA ILE A 81 -1.55 5.68 -17.06
C ILE A 81 -0.58 6.42 -17.97
N ASP A 82 -0.29 7.68 -17.63
CA ASP A 82 0.72 8.49 -18.29
C ASP A 82 2.06 8.39 -17.56
N LYS A 83 3.16 8.56 -18.29
CA LYS A 83 4.48 8.68 -17.68
C LYS A 83 4.55 9.97 -16.87
N LEU A 84 4.74 9.84 -15.55
CA LEU A 84 4.95 10.97 -14.65
C LEU A 84 6.44 11.28 -14.52
N THR A 85 6.75 12.56 -14.44
CA THR A 85 8.02 13.04 -13.88
C THR A 85 8.06 12.77 -12.37
N ARG A 86 9.25 12.91 -11.77
CA ARG A 86 9.43 12.74 -10.33
C ARG A 86 8.64 13.78 -9.55
N GLU A 87 8.62 15.01 -10.05
CA GLU A 87 7.94 16.16 -9.47
C GLU A 87 6.43 15.96 -9.55
N GLU A 88 5.91 15.49 -10.68
CA GLU A 88 4.49 15.15 -10.82
C GLU A 88 4.07 14.01 -9.89
N ALA A 89 4.94 13.01 -9.68
CA ALA A 89 4.66 11.96 -8.71
C ALA A 89 4.59 12.51 -7.27
N ILE A 90 5.50 13.41 -6.89
CA ILE A 90 5.46 14.08 -5.58
C ILE A 90 4.16 14.86 -5.41
N GLU A 91 3.80 15.68 -6.40
CA GLU A 91 2.58 16.48 -6.40
C GLU A 91 1.34 15.59 -6.34
N ALA A 92 1.33 14.45 -7.04
CA ALA A 92 0.24 13.48 -6.94
C ALA A 92 0.03 13.00 -5.50
N PHE A 93 1.09 12.50 -4.85
CA PHE A 93 1.00 11.99 -3.49
C PHE A 93 0.60 13.07 -2.48
N LYS A 94 1.13 14.29 -2.61
CA LYS A 94 0.73 15.43 -1.76
C LYS A 94 -0.74 15.80 -1.98
N ALA A 95 -1.18 15.94 -3.23
CA ALA A 95 -2.55 16.30 -3.57
C ALA A 95 -3.54 15.27 -3.01
N ILE A 96 -3.27 13.98 -3.22
CA ILE A 96 -4.09 12.89 -2.70
C ILE A 96 -4.13 12.92 -1.18
N ALA A 97 -2.99 12.94 -0.50
CA ALA A 97 -2.93 12.92 0.96
C ALA A 97 -3.56 14.16 1.62
N SER A 98 -3.67 15.27 0.89
CA SER A 98 -4.30 16.52 1.33
C SER A 98 -5.83 16.53 1.15
N VAL A 99 -6.41 15.56 0.45
CA VAL A 99 -7.86 15.47 0.30
C VAL A 99 -8.49 15.30 1.68
N THR A 100 -9.47 16.16 1.98
CA THR A 100 -10.37 15.97 3.12
C THR A 100 -11.44 14.99 2.68
N PRO A 101 -11.46 13.77 3.25
CA PRO A 101 -12.41 12.76 2.79
C PRO A 101 -13.83 13.11 3.22
N SER A 102 -14.80 12.65 2.43
CA SER A 102 -16.23 12.88 2.73
C SER A 102 -16.68 12.18 4.02
N ASP A 103 -16.11 10.99 4.29
CA ASP A 103 -16.34 10.24 5.50
C ASP A 103 -15.43 10.67 6.65
N ALA A 104 -15.92 10.49 7.88
CA ALA A 104 -15.15 10.78 9.08
C ALA A 104 -13.85 9.93 9.13
N ASP A 105 -12.72 10.63 9.27
CA ASP A 105 -11.39 10.02 9.14
C ASP A 105 -10.42 10.56 10.21
N PRO A 106 -9.90 9.72 11.11
CA PRO A 106 -8.90 10.13 12.09
C PRO A 106 -7.45 10.12 11.56
N VAL A 107 -7.20 9.73 10.30
CA VAL A 107 -5.85 9.63 9.74
C VAL A 107 -5.38 10.98 9.21
N THR A 108 -4.21 11.42 9.67
CA THR A 108 -3.49 12.58 9.16
C THR A 108 -2.16 12.15 8.57
N PHE A 109 -1.87 12.59 7.34
CA PHE A 109 -0.57 12.39 6.69
C PHE A 109 0.33 13.59 6.96
N ASN A 110 1.55 13.34 7.46
CA ASN A 110 2.56 14.38 7.58
C ASN A 110 3.30 14.52 6.24
N LEU A 111 3.00 15.60 5.50
CA LEU A 111 3.55 15.82 4.16
C LEU A 111 4.99 16.35 4.19
N ASP A 112 5.42 16.92 5.30
CA ASP A 112 6.78 17.46 5.48
C ASP A 112 7.84 16.35 5.57
N THR A 113 7.41 15.09 5.80
CA THR A 113 8.28 13.93 5.89
C THR A 113 8.32 13.08 4.62
N LEU A 114 7.62 13.49 3.55
CA LEU A 114 7.58 12.75 2.30
C LEU A 114 8.97 12.66 1.66
N LYS A 115 9.42 11.44 1.38
CA LYS A 115 10.68 11.14 0.68
C LYS A 115 10.38 10.41 -0.61
N VAL A 116 11.17 10.71 -1.64
CA VAL A 116 11.07 10.03 -2.93
C VAL A 116 12.42 9.42 -3.26
N GLU A 117 12.40 8.19 -3.76
CA GLU A 117 13.58 7.45 -4.15
C GLU A 117 13.31 6.75 -5.47
N SER A 118 14.33 6.58 -6.30
CA SER A 118 14.20 5.73 -7.47
C SER A 118 14.18 4.27 -7.01
N ILE A 119 13.21 3.49 -7.50
CA ILE A 119 13.25 2.04 -7.33
C ILE A 119 14.33 1.51 -8.28
N THR A 120 15.56 1.40 -7.78
CA THR A 120 16.65 0.74 -8.52
C THR A 120 16.37 -0.76 -8.50
N PRO A 121 16.37 -1.48 -9.63
CA PRO A 121 16.29 -2.92 -9.60
C PRO A 121 17.53 -3.44 -8.89
N ARG A 122 17.39 -3.94 -7.66
CA ARG A 122 18.42 -4.81 -7.06
C ARG A 122 18.36 -6.17 -7.75
N LEU A 123 18.84 -6.23 -8.99
CA LEU A 123 19.27 -7.49 -9.59
C LEU A 123 20.69 -7.77 -9.10
N THR A 124 20.83 -8.21 -7.84
CA THR A 124 22.04 -8.90 -7.39
C THR A 124 21.77 -10.38 -7.23
N SER A 125 21.30 -11.04 -8.29
CA SER A 125 21.60 -12.45 -8.45
C SER A 125 22.94 -12.54 -9.17
N ARG A 126 24.03 -12.69 -8.41
CA ARG A 126 25.23 -13.35 -8.93
C ARG A 126 24.78 -14.78 -9.27
N VAL A 127 24.32 -15.00 -10.50
CA VAL A 127 24.27 -16.35 -11.04
C VAL A 127 25.73 -16.70 -11.31
N THR A 128 26.39 -17.30 -10.32
CA THR A 128 27.62 -18.03 -10.60
C THR A 128 27.22 -19.18 -11.51
N ARG A 129 27.43 -19.02 -12.83
CA ARG A 129 27.41 -20.16 -13.74
C ARG A 129 28.45 -21.14 -13.22
N SER A 130 28.00 -22.25 -12.64
CA SER A 130 28.87 -23.39 -12.38
C SER A 130 29.44 -23.85 -13.72
N PRO A 131 30.75 -24.07 -13.88
CA PRO A 131 31.29 -24.55 -15.13
C PRO A 131 30.69 -25.93 -15.43
N VAL A 132 30.02 -26.04 -16.57
CA VAL A 132 29.57 -27.33 -17.11
C VAL A 132 30.82 -28.21 -17.28
N ARG A 133 30.92 -29.30 -16.52
CA ARG A 133 31.96 -30.30 -16.74
C ARG A 133 31.73 -30.91 -18.14
N PRO A 134 32.75 -30.97 -19.02
CA PRO A 134 32.60 -31.67 -20.28
C PRO A 134 32.35 -33.17 -20.01
N ALA A 135 31.38 -33.75 -20.72
CA ALA A 135 31.10 -35.17 -20.67
C ALA A 135 32.35 -35.96 -21.10
N SER A 136 32.81 -36.85 -20.25
CA SER A 136 33.85 -37.81 -20.57
C SER A 136 33.35 -38.72 -21.69
N VAL A 137 34.01 -38.65 -22.85
CA VAL A 137 33.83 -39.57 -23.96
C VAL A 137 34.26 -40.96 -23.49
N ILE A 138 33.33 -41.90 -23.49
CA ILE A 138 33.61 -43.33 -23.31
C ILE A 138 34.14 -43.83 -24.66
N SER A 139 35.43 -44.16 -24.74
CA SER A 139 35.97 -44.98 -25.82
C SER A 139 35.87 -46.45 -25.43
N ALA A 140 35.32 -47.26 -26.33
CA ALA A 140 35.37 -48.72 -26.30
C ALA A 140 36.80 -49.24 -26.55
#